data_AF-A0A7Y2TD97-F1
#
_entry.id   AF-A0A7Y2TD97-F1
#
_cell.length_a   1.000
_cell.length_b   1.000
_cell.length_c   1.000
_cell.angle_alpha   90.00
_cell.angle_beta   90.00
_cell.angle_gamma   90.00
#
_symmetry.space_group_name_H-M   'P 1'
#
loop_
_entity.id
_entity.type
_entity.pdbx_description
1 polymer ?
#
loop_
_entity_poly.entity_id
_entity_poly.type
_entity_poly.pdbx_seq_one_letter_code
_entity_poly.pdbx_strand_id
1 'polypeptide(L)' 'INTSLNVFPSITNFGRIRTDFNVDLDWEIIIDFYWVLSFYFNFDSKPTTTASKTDYRFETSFKYEL' A
#
# COMPACT_ATOMS: atom_id res chain seq x y z
N ILE A 1 -4.96 -12.50 4.89
CA ILE A 1 -4.99 -11.02 4.83
C ILE A 1 -3.80 -10.46 5.58
N ASN A 2 -3.06 -9.57 4.95
CA ASN A 2 -1.92 -8.85 5.51
C ASN A 2 -2.23 -7.35 5.48
N THR A 3 -1.96 -6.65 6.58
CA THR A 3 -2.19 -5.22 6.68
C THR A 3 -0.98 -4.58 7.35
N SER A 4 -0.50 -3.47 6.80
CA SER A 4 0.61 -2.71 7.39
C SER A 4 0.34 -1.22 7.36
N LEU A 5 0.78 -0.54 8.42
CA LEU A 5 0.81 0.91 8.52
C LEU A 5 2.19 1.33 9.01
N ASN A 6 2.92 2.06 8.18
CA ASN A 6 4.21 2.63 8.53
C ASN A 6 4.13 4.16 8.54
N VAL A 7 4.69 4.77 9.59
CA VAL A 7 4.71 6.24 9.74
C VAL A 7 6.15 6.69 9.91
N PHE A 8 6.54 7.68 9.12
CA PHE A 8 7.91 8.19 9.00
C PHE A 8 7.94 9.69 9.30
N PRO A 9 8.22 10.10 10.55
CA PRO A 9 8.54 11.48 10.85
C PRO A 9 9.93 11.84 10.29
N SER A 10 10.09 13.04 9.74
CA SER A 10 11.38 13.47 9.17
C SER A 10 12.24 14.22 10.18
N ILE A 11 13.52 13.83 10.26
CA ILE A 11 14.54 14.47 11.12
C ILE A 11 15.14 15.70 10.44
N THR A 12 15.28 15.67 9.11
CA THR A 12 15.92 16.77 8.33
C THR A 12 14.92 17.74 7.73
N ASN A 13 13.68 17.32 7.49
CA ASN A 13 12.58 18.18 7.03
C ASN A 13 11.55 18.31 8.14
N PHE A 14 11.81 19.20 9.09
CA PHE A 14 11.00 19.35 10.29
C PHE A 14 9.50 19.54 9.96
N GLY A 15 8.64 18.75 10.60
CA GLY A 15 7.19 18.75 10.37
C GLY A 15 6.72 17.98 9.12
N ARG A 16 7.62 17.36 8.35
CA ARG A 16 7.22 16.37 7.34
C ARG A 16 6.91 15.04 8.03
N ILE A 17 5.76 14.47 7.68
CA ILE A 17 5.34 13.11 8.06
C ILE A 17 4.94 12.40 6.78
N ARG A 18 5.47 11.20 6.59
CA ARG A 18 5.08 10.31 5.50
C ARG A 18 4.43 9.05 6.09
N THR A 19 3.40 8.55 5.43
CA THR A 19 2.65 7.37 5.86
C THR A 19 2.47 6.43 4.68
N ASP A 20 2.72 5.15 4.91
CA ASP A 20 2.49 4.08 3.94
C ASP A 20 1.50 3.08 4.57
N PHE A 21 0.37 2.87 3.90
CA PHE A 21 -0.66 1.93 4.31
C PHE A 21 -0.89 0.89 3.21
N ASN A 22 -0.81 -0.39 3.56
CA ASN A 22 -0.99 -1.49 2.61
C ASN A 22 -1.95 -2.53 3.17
N VAL A 23 -2.76 -3.10 2.28
CA VAL A 23 -3.66 -4.23 2.55
C VAL A 23 -3.53 -5.22 1.42
N ASP A 24 -3.21 -6.47 1.74
CA ASP A 24 -3.13 -7.58 0.79
C ASP A 24 -4.05 -8.72 1.23
N LEU A 25 -4.87 -9.22 0.31
CA LEU A 25 -5.81 -10.31 0.54
C LEU A 25 -5.67 -11.35 -0.58
N ASP A 26 -5.22 -12.53 -0.19
CA ASP A 26 -5.28 -13.74 -1.01
C ASP A 26 -6.52 -14.52 -0.57
N TRP A 27 -7.55 -14.56 -1.41
CA TRP A 27 -8.77 -15.30 -1.14
C TRP A 27 -8.82 -16.55 -2.01
N GLU A 28 -8.67 -17.73 -1.40
CA GLU A 28 -8.93 -19.01 -2.06
C GLU A 28 -10.42 -19.14 -2.38
N ILE A 29 -10.75 -19.20 -3.66
CA ILE A 29 -12.13 -19.29 -4.15
C ILE A 29 -12.46 -20.66 -4.75
N ILE A 30 -11.43 -21.37 -5.24
CA ILE A 30 -11.46 -22.77 -5.68
C ILE A 30 -10.14 -23.40 -5.17
N ILE A 31 -10.10 -24.71 -4.96
CA ILE A 31 -8.87 -25.41 -4.51
C ILE A 31 -7.66 -24.96 -5.35
N ASP A 32 -6.64 -24.48 -4.64
CA ASP A 32 -5.38 -23.96 -5.16
C ASP A 32 -5.50 -22.72 -6.09
N PHE A 33 -6.70 -22.10 -6.22
CA PHE A 33 -6.95 -20.91 -7.03
C PHE A 33 -7.41 -19.72 -6.19
N TYR A 34 -6.64 -18.65 -6.24
CA TYR A 34 -6.78 -17.48 -5.39
C TYR A 34 -7.14 -16.23 -6.19
N TRP A 35 -8.13 -15.49 -5.71
CA TRP A 35 -8.35 -14.10 -6.08
C TRP A 35 -7.51 -13.20 -5.16
N VAL A 36 -6.55 -12.49 -5.75
CA VAL A 36 -5.63 -11.63 -5.03
C VAL A 36 -6.08 -10.18 -5.18
N LEU A 37 -6.16 -9.48 -4.05
CA LEU A 37 -6.56 -8.08 -3.95
C LEU A 37 -5.53 -7.34 -3.12
N SER A 38 -4.94 -6.29 -3.69
CA SER A 38 -3.96 -5.47 -3.00
C SER A 38 -4.30 -3.99 -3.10
N PHE A 39 -4.24 -3.29 -1.98
CA PHE A 39 -4.45 -1.86 -1.87
C PHE A 39 -3.24 -1.20 -1.21
N TYR A 40 -2.77 -0.12 -1.82
CA TYR A 40 -1.67 0.70 -1.36
C TYR A 40 -2.13 2.14 -1.27
N PHE A 41 -1.77 2.82 -0.19
CA PHE A 41 -2.00 4.24 0.01
C PHE A 41 -0.76 4.89 0.62
N ASN A 42 -0.26 5.93 -0.02
CA ASN A 42 0.87 6.72 0.45
C ASN A 42 0.43 8.17 0.68
N PHE A 43 0.88 8.75 1.76
CA PHE A 43 0.69 10.16 2.09
C PHE A 43 2.01 10.79 2.49
N ASP A 44 2.29 12.00 2.00
CA ASP A 44 3.42 12.81 2.39
C ASP A 44 2.95 14.22 2.70
N SER A 45 3.15 14.71 3.92
CA SER A 45 2.70 16.06 4.29
C SER A 45 3.47 17.19 3.59
N LYS A 46 4.69 16.91 3.11
CA LYS A 46 5.58 17.84 2.41
C LYS A 46 6.30 17.14 1.24
N PRO A 47 5.58 16.75 0.18
CA PRO A 47 6.17 16.11 -0.99
C PRO A 47 7.06 17.10 -1.77
N THR A 48 7.89 16.59 -2.68
CA THR A 48 8.61 17.42 -3.65
C THR A 48 7.64 18.16 -4.57
N THR A 49 8.07 19.27 -5.18
CA THR A 49 7.19 20.18 -5.96
C THR A 49 6.42 19.52 -7.11
N THR A 50 6.93 18.42 -7.65
CA THR A 50 6.32 17.67 -8.76
C THR A 50 5.54 16.43 -8.30
N ALA A 51 5.61 16.08 -7.02
CA ALA A 51 5.00 14.88 -6.48
C ALA A 51 3.67 15.20 -5.80
N SER A 52 2.74 14.25 -5.90
CA SER A 52 1.46 14.33 -5.21
C SER A 52 1.64 14.24 -3.70
N LYS A 53 0.72 14.86 -2.96
CA LYS A 53 0.64 14.72 -1.50
C LYS A 53 0.13 13.34 -1.07
N THR A 54 -0.65 12.72 -1.95
CA THR A 54 -1.29 11.43 -1.72
C THR A 54 -1.27 10.65 -3.02
N ASP A 55 -0.93 9.37 -2.93
CA ASP A 55 -0.99 8.43 -4.05
C ASP A 55 -1.64 7.13 -3.57
N TYR A 56 -2.35 6.44 -4.46
CA TYR A 56 -2.95 5.16 -4.15
C TYR A 56 -2.88 4.22 -5.36
N ARG A 57 -2.84 2.92 -5.08
CA ARG A 57 -2.90 1.86 -6.07
C ARG A 57 -3.85 0.77 -5.58
N PHE A 58 -4.74 0.35 -6.46
CA PHE A 58 -5.56 -0.84 -6.27
C PHE A 58 -5.19 -1.84 -7.36
N GLU A 59 -4.86 -3.05 -6.95
CA GLU A 59 -4.45 -4.14 -7.83
C GLU A 59 -5.33 -5.36 -7.57
N THR A 60 -5.70 -6.04 -8.65
CA THR A 60 -6.42 -7.30 -8.59
C THR A 60 -5.80 -8.28 -9.57
N SER A 61 -5.61 -9.52 -9.13
CA SER A 61 -5.00 -10.57 -9.94
C SER A 61 -5.50 -11.95 -9.52
N PHE A 62 -5.10 -12.98 -10.27
CA PHE A 62 -5.36 -14.37 -9.95
C PHE A 62 -4.04 -15.11 -9.76
N LYS A 63 -3.99 -15.98 -8.75
CA LYS A 63 -2.83 -16.84 -8.44
C LYS A 63 -3.29 -18.30 -8.42
N TYR A 64 -2.48 -19.20 -8.96
CA TYR A 64 -2.68 -20.64 -8.88
C TYR A 64 -1.45 -21.28 -8.25
N GLU A 65 -1.66 -22.17 -7.27
CA GLU A 65 -0.59 -22.92 -6.59
C GLU A 65 -0.60 -24.37 -7.12
N LEU A 66 0.57 -24.92 -7.47
CA LEU A 66 0.72 -26.28 -8.03
C LEU A 66 1.16 -27.28 -6.97
#